data_AF-A0A1H7ZQ46-F1
#
_entry.id   AF-A0A1H7ZQ46-F1
#
_cell.length_a   1.000
_cell.length_b   1.000
_cell.length_c   1.000
_cell.angle_alpha   90.00
_cell.angle_beta   90.00
_cell.angle_gamma   90.00
#
_symmetry.space_group_name_H-M   'P 1'
#
loop_
_entity.id
_entity.type
_entity.pdbx_description
1 polymer ?
#
loop_
_entity_poly.entity_id
_entity_poly.type
_entity_poly.pdbx_seq_one_letter_code
_entity_poly.pdbx_strand_id
1 'polypeptide(L)'
;MATKKTTKATKKASKAPWNKPAPAKKAPAKKLSSAQKAKAKTLAKKAGRPYPNLVDNMAVAKKAAKKTTKRVSKAAKKATSKVAKKTASKATKKPA
;
A
#
# COMPACT_ATOMS: atom_id res chain seq x y z
N MET A 1 -7.36 -2.95 -57.93
CA MET A 1 -8.82 -3.02 -57.67
C MET A 1 -9.02 -3.01 -56.16
N ALA A 2 -9.49 -1.90 -55.59
CA ALA A 2 -9.67 -1.76 -54.15
C ALA A 2 -11.07 -2.23 -53.74
N THR A 3 -11.17 -3.28 -52.92
CA THR A 3 -12.44 -3.75 -52.36
C THR A 3 -12.66 -3.18 -50.95
N LYS A 4 -13.82 -2.55 -50.76
CA LYS A 4 -14.25 -1.79 -49.56
C LYS A 4 -14.60 -2.71 -48.38
N LYS A 5 -14.31 -2.20 -47.16
CA LYS A 5 -14.66 -2.75 -45.84
C LYS A 5 -16.17 -2.84 -45.58
N THR A 6 -16.57 -3.84 -44.78
CA THR A 6 -17.79 -3.78 -43.95
C THR A 6 -17.53 -4.43 -42.58
N THR A 7 -17.22 -3.62 -41.56
CA THR A 7 -17.17 -4.08 -40.16
C THR A 7 -18.46 -3.70 -39.45
N LYS A 8 -19.31 -4.68 -39.15
CA LYS A 8 -20.55 -4.50 -38.39
C LYS A 8 -20.22 -4.17 -36.93
N ALA A 9 -20.32 -2.89 -36.56
CA ALA A 9 -20.20 -2.45 -35.17
C ALA A 9 -21.46 -2.84 -34.39
N THR A 10 -21.34 -3.88 -33.54
CA THR A 10 -22.38 -4.21 -32.56
C THR A 10 -22.33 -3.20 -31.40
N LYS A 11 -23.29 -2.27 -31.38
CA LYS A 11 -23.58 -1.43 -30.20
C LYS A 11 -23.88 -2.36 -29.02
N LYS A 12 -22.95 -2.51 -28.07
CA LYS A 12 -23.26 -3.09 -26.76
C LYS A 12 -24.22 -2.14 -26.05
N ALA A 13 -25.50 -2.53 -25.97
CA ALA A 13 -26.43 -1.93 -25.03
C ALA A 13 -25.79 -1.95 -23.63
N SER A 14 -25.69 -0.78 -23.01
CA SER A 14 -25.11 -0.61 -21.68
C SER A 14 -25.93 -1.41 -20.67
N LYS A 15 -25.50 -2.64 -20.38
CA LYS A 15 -26.06 -3.44 -19.29
C LYS A 15 -26.05 -2.58 -18.04
N ALA A 16 -27.22 -2.46 -17.41
CA ALA A 16 -27.36 -1.71 -16.19
C ALA A 16 -26.35 -2.19 -15.14
N PRO A 17 -25.85 -1.28 -14.28
CA PRO A 17 -24.72 -1.57 -13.40
C PRO A 17 -24.92 -2.79 -12.49
N TRP A 18 -26.17 -3.13 -12.14
CA TRP A 18 -26.52 -4.32 -11.35
C TRP A 18 -26.39 -5.66 -12.09
N ASN A 19 -26.38 -5.66 -13.44
CA ASN A 19 -26.14 -6.86 -14.25
C ASN A 19 -24.64 -7.13 -14.47
N LYS A 20 -23.75 -6.33 -13.87
CA LYS A 20 -22.30 -6.50 -13.97
C LYS A 20 -21.81 -7.40 -12.83
N PRO A 21 -20.92 -8.38 -13.11
CA PRO A 21 -20.31 -9.15 -12.04
C PRO A 21 -19.48 -8.25 -11.12
N ALA A 22 -19.36 -8.63 -9.84
CA ALA A 22 -18.56 -7.90 -8.89
C ALA A 22 -17.09 -7.79 -9.39
N PRO A 23 -16.45 -6.63 -9.24
CA PRO A 23 -15.06 -6.45 -9.67
C PRO A 23 -14.14 -7.39 -8.90
N ALA A 24 -13.10 -7.88 -9.58
CA ALA A 24 -12.07 -8.70 -8.95
C ALA A 24 -11.42 -7.93 -7.79
N LYS A 25 -11.23 -8.62 -6.65
CA LYS A 25 -10.58 -8.02 -5.47
C LYS A 25 -9.16 -7.62 -5.84
N LYS A 26 -8.86 -6.31 -5.81
CA LYS A 26 -7.53 -5.79 -6.16
C LYS A 26 -6.42 -6.26 -5.21
N ALA A 27 -6.77 -6.55 -3.95
CA ALA A 27 -5.86 -7.07 -2.94
C ALA A 27 -6.64 -7.83 -1.86
N PRO A 28 -6.01 -8.80 -1.17
CA PRO A 28 -6.58 -9.44 -0.01
C PRO A 28 -6.78 -8.41 1.13
N ALA A 29 -7.88 -8.54 1.87
CA ALA A 29 -8.15 -7.71 3.04
C ALA A 29 -7.05 -7.89 4.09
N LYS A 30 -6.41 -6.79 4.50
CA LYS A 30 -5.29 -6.85 5.45
C LYS A 30 -5.81 -6.92 6.88
N LYS A 31 -5.62 -8.07 7.53
CA LYS A 31 -5.98 -8.28 8.94
C LYS A 31 -4.93 -7.62 9.86
N LEU A 32 -5.37 -7.16 11.03
CA LEU A 32 -4.47 -6.73 12.10
C LEU A 32 -3.71 -7.94 12.66
N SER A 33 -2.41 -7.77 12.90
CA SER A 33 -1.59 -8.75 13.62
C SER A 33 -2.02 -8.87 15.09
N SER A 34 -1.66 -9.96 15.75
CA SER A 34 -1.93 -10.17 17.19
C SER A 34 -1.43 -9.01 18.06
N ALA A 35 -0.20 -8.54 17.80
CA ALA A 35 0.38 -7.39 18.49
C ALA A 35 -0.40 -6.09 18.26
N GLN A 36 -0.97 -5.90 17.07
CA GLN A 36 -1.83 -4.74 16.78
C GLN A 36 -3.16 -4.84 17.52
N LYS A 37 -3.78 -6.03 17.57
CA LYS A 37 -5.01 -6.26 18.33
C LYS A 37 -4.81 -6.02 19.83
N ALA A 38 -3.70 -6.47 20.40
CA ALA A 38 -3.36 -6.20 21.80
C ALA A 38 -3.30 -4.69 22.08
N LYS A 39 -2.66 -3.92 21.19
CA LYS A 39 -2.60 -2.45 21.30
C LYS A 39 -3.97 -1.79 21.15
N ALA A 40 -4.82 -2.30 20.27
CA ALA A 40 -6.18 -1.78 20.14
C ALA A 40 -6.99 -2.04 21.41
N LYS A 41 -6.85 -3.23 22.01
CA LYS A 41 -7.50 -3.58 23.29
C LYS A 41 -7.05 -2.68 24.44
N THR A 42 -5.76 -2.33 24.52
CA THR A 42 -5.26 -1.42 25.57
C THR A 42 -5.76 0.01 25.37
N LEU A 43 -5.84 0.49 24.12
CA LEU A 43 -6.40 1.81 23.82
C LEU A 43 -7.89 1.88 24.18
N ALA A 44 -8.66 0.85 23.83
CA ALA A 44 -10.08 0.76 24.16
C ALA A 44 -10.28 0.80 25.68
N LYS A 45 -9.53 -0.02 26.44
CA LYS A 45 -9.55 0.00 27.91
C LYS A 45 -9.20 1.38 28.49
N LYS A 46 -8.15 2.03 27.96
CA LYS A 46 -7.74 3.37 28.41
C LYS A 46 -8.81 4.43 28.13
N ALA A 47 -9.56 4.26 27.04
CA ALA A 47 -10.65 5.16 26.65
C ALA A 47 -12.01 4.77 27.27
N GLY A 48 -12.08 3.70 28.09
CA GLY A 48 -13.35 3.19 28.64
C GLY A 48 -14.31 2.62 27.60
N ARG A 49 -13.83 2.31 26.38
CA ARG A 49 -14.67 1.79 25.29
C ARG A 49 -14.63 0.26 25.26
N PRO A 50 -15.75 -0.42 25.00
CA PRO A 50 -15.74 -1.87 24.80
C PRO A 50 -14.91 -2.25 23.58
N TYR A 51 -14.29 -3.43 23.65
CA TYR A 51 -13.53 -4.04 22.57
C TYR A 51 -14.17 -5.39 22.21
N PRO A 52 -14.30 -5.76 20.92
CA PRO A 52 -13.71 -5.16 19.72
C PRO A 52 -14.46 -3.93 19.19
N ASN A 53 -13.73 -2.90 18.75
CA ASN A 53 -14.32 -1.69 18.17
C ASN A 53 -13.55 -1.18 16.92
N LEU A 54 -14.18 -0.35 16.10
CA LEU A 54 -13.58 0.18 14.87
C LEU A 54 -12.54 1.27 15.14
N VAL A 55 -12.84 2.18 16.07
CA VAL A 55 -12.04 3.40 16.30
C VAL A 55 -10.61 3.05 16.70
N ASP A 56 -10.42 2.18 17.70
CA ASP A 56 -9.10 1.81 18.17
C ASP A 56 -8.37 0.91 17.16
N ASN A 57 -9.10 0.02 16.49
CA ASN A 57 -8.55 -0.79 15.40
C ASN A 57 -8.02 0.08 14.25
N MET A 58 -8.76 1.12 13.85
CA MET A 58 -8.32 2.08 12.83
C MET A 58 -7.16 2.95 13.32
N ALA A 59 -7.16 3.38 14.57
CA ALA A 59 -6.06 4.15 15.14
C ALA A 59 -4.74 3.36 15.09
N VAL A 60 -4.79 2.07 15.45
CA VAL A 60 -3.63 1.17 15.34
C VAL A 60 -3.23 0.92 13.89
N ALA A 61 -4.19 0.69 12.99
CA ALA A 61 -3.93 0.50 11.56
C ALA A 61 -3.21 1.71 10.94
N LYS A 62 -3.71 2.93 11.21
CA LYS A 62 -3.11 4.19 10.76
C LYS A 62 -1.67 4.35 11.29
N LYS A 63 -1.44 4.06 12.57
CA LYS A 63 -0.08 4.10 13.16
C LYS A 63 0.86 3.10 12.49
N ALA A 64 0.38 1.89 12.18
CA ALA A 64 1.19 0.89 11.50
C ALA A 64 1.55 1.32 10.07
N ALA A 65 0.59 1.84 9.30
CA ALA A 65 0.84 2.36 7.95
C ALA A 65 1.91 3.48 7.97
N LYS A 66 1.77 4.48 8.86
CA LYS A 66 2.76 5.56 9.02
C LYS A 66 4.15 5.04 9.39
N LYS A 67 4.25 4.04 10.26
CA LYS A 67 5.53 3.42 10.62
C LYS A 67 6.20 2.74 9.43
N THR A 68 5.41 2.06 8.59
CA THR A 68 5.92 1.46 7.36
C THR A 68 6.50 2.55 6.47
N THR A 69 5.74 3.60 6.12
CA THR A 69 6.20 4.72 5.29
C THR A 69 7.50 5.35 5.83
N LYS A 70 7.58 5.58 7.15
CA LYS A 70 8.78 6.15 7.79
C LYS A 70 9.99 5.19 7.76
N ARG A 71 9.78 3.88 7.88
CA ARG A 71 10.87 2.89 7.75
C ARG A 71 11.39 2.82 6.32
N VAL A 72 10.51 2.85 5.31
CA VAL A 72 10.95 2.84 3.90
C VAL A 72 11.73 4.10 3.56
N SER A 73 11.26 5.28 3.97
CA SER A 73 11.98 6.53 3.71
C SER A 73 13.32 6.62 4.45
N LYS A 74 13.41 6.10 5.68
CA LYS A 74 14.67 5.99 6.41
C LYS A 74 15.63 4.99 5.79
N ALA A 75 15.13 3.86 5.28
CA ALA A 75 15.93 2.86 4.58
C ALA A 75 16.48 3.43 3.26
N ALA A 76 15.66 4.15 2.49
CA ALA A 76 16.07 4.82 1.26
C ALA A 76 17.18 5.85 1.54
N LYS A 77 17.00 6.74 2.52
CA LYS A 77 18.04 7.71 2.92
C LYS A 77 19.34 7.05 3.37
N LYS A 78 19.27 5.93 4.10
CA LYS A 78 20.46 5.17 4.54
C LYS A 78 21.17 4.50 3.36
N ALA A 79 20.43 4.03 2.35
CA ALA A 79 21.03 3.45 1.16
C ALA A 79 21.76 4.52 0.33
N THR A 80 21.15 5.70 0.13
CA THR A 80 21.77 6.82 -0.59
C THR A 80 23.05 7.31 0.10
N SER A 81 23.05 7.43 1.44
CA SER A 81 24.25 7.86 2.17
C SER A 81 25.37 6.81 2.16
N LYS A 82 25.03 5.51 2.14
CA LYS A 82 26.01 4.43 2.03
C LYS A 82 26.66 4.38 0.64
N VAL A 83 25.90 4.68 -0.41
CA VAL A 83 26.41 4.78 -1.79
C VAL A 83 27.33 6.00 -1.93
N ALA A 84 26.93 7.18 -1.43
CA ALA A 84 27.74 8.38 -1.46
C ALA A 84 29.07 8.24 -0.66
N LYS A 85 29.03 7.54 0.48
CA LYS A 85 30.25 7.28 1.27
C LYS A 85 31.20 6.31 0.57
N LYS A 86 30.67 5.33 -0.18
CA LYS A 86 31.47 4.35 -0.95
C LYS A 86 32.14 4.99 -2.18
N THR A 87 31.48 5.95 -2.84
CA THR A 87 32.06 6.70 -3.98
C THR A 87 33.13 7.69 -3.52
N ALA A 88 32.92 8.38 -2.40
CA ALA A 88 33.91 9.29 -1.82
C ALA A 88 35.20 8.58 -1.36
N SER A 89 35.08 7.40 -0.74
CA SER A 89 36.25 6.60 -0.32
C SER A 89 37.04 6.00 -1.49
N LYS A 90 36.46 5.96 -2.70
CA LYS A 90 37.16 5.48 -3.91
C LYS A 90 37.93 6.60 -4.62
N ALA A 91 37.57 7.87 -4.39
CA ALA A 91 38.26 9.03 -4.94
C ALA A 91 39.57 9.37 -4.19
N THR A 92 39.69 9.02 -2.91
CA THR A 92 40.91 9.26 -2.10
C THR A 92 41.93 8.12 -2.15
N LYS A 93 41.71 7.11 -2.99
CA LYS A 93 42.58 5.92 -3.12
C LYS A 93 43.13 5.78 -4.55
N LYS A 94 43.49 6.90 -5.18
CA LYS A 94 44.29 6.90 -6.42
C LYS A 94 45.77 6.94 -6.01
N PRO A 95 46.53 5.84 -6.14
CA PRO A 95 47.97 5.91 -5.96
C PRO A 95 48.55 6.82 -7.06
N ALA A 96 49.46 7.70 -6.64
CA ALA A 96 50.35 8.44 -7.53
C ALA A 96 51.35 7.48 -8.19
#